data_AF-A0A1L9SGA3-F1
#
_entry.id   AF-A0A1L9SGA3-F1
#
_cell.length_a   1.000
_cell.length_b   1.000
_cell.length_c   1.000
_cell.angle_alpha   90.00
_cell.angle_beta   90.00
_cell.angle_gamma   90.00
#
_symmetry.space_group_name_H-M   'P 1'
#
loop_
_entity.id
_entity.type
_entity.pdbx_description
1 polymer ?
#
loop_
_entity_poly.entity_id
_entity_poly.type
_entity_poly.pdbx_seq_one_letter_code
_entity_poly.pdbx_strand_id
1 'polypeptide(L)'
;MALLNTRADALQTVALCRCLITSLELTRMRKSRIGFAHWMSFWEQLYSRSLARTLSLCVTSALTKVDMLFRCVSKELHFITDRTEAAVRQAESKKDIARILENMEAEVSVHREHRRRRAHKTLERLRANMEAIPVKVTDDFYVDMKRALFCLDPFCDYHPGDPEAELRDRMRPAQFDVYQDSPMDEPVDLHQVVGSMAYTLASGQGRGQGHARNRGFVNAR
;
A
#
# COMPACT_ATOMS: atom_id res chain seq x y z
N MET A 1 10.51 -36.10 11.03
CA MET A 1 10.04 -34.97 11.87
C MET A 1 10.47 -33.61 11.35
N ALA A 2 11.78 -33.33 11.22
CA ALA A 2 12.25 -31.97 10.91
C ALA A 2 11.76 -31.39 9.55
N LEU A 3 11.61 -32.21 8.50
CA LEU A 3 11.07 -31.78 7.20
C LEU A 3 9.58 -31.44 7.26
N LEU A 4 8.79 -32.23 8.01
CA LEU A 4 7.35 -32.01 8.15
C LEU A 4 7.06 -30.66 8.82
N ASN A 5 7.82 -30.32 9.86
CA ASN A 5 7.71 -29.02 10.52
C ASN A 5 8.06 -27.88 9.56
N THR A 6 9.21 -27.96 8.86
CA THR A 6 9.59 -26.94 7.86
C THR A 6 8.53 -26.77 6.77
N ARG A 7 7.89 -27.87 6.34
CA ARG A 7 6.78 -27.80 5.38
C ARG A 7 5.55 -27.10 5.97
N ALA A 8 5.17 -27.42 7.20
CA ALA A 8 4.05 -26.78 7.88
C ALA A 8 4.27 -25.26 8.01
N ASP A 9 5.46 -24.85 8.45
CA ASP A 9 5.84 -23.43 8.60
C ASP A 9 5.80 -22.68 7.24
N ALA A 10 6.32 -23.32 6.18
CA ALA A 10 6.29 -22.76 4.83
C ALA A 10 4.86 -22.59 4.32
N LEU A 11 3.99 -23.59 4.50
CA LEU A 11 2.57 -23.51 4.10
C LEU A 11 1.82 -22.43 4.89
N GLN A 12 2.10 -22.28 6.19
CA GLN A 12 1.53 -21.21 6.99
C GLN A 12 1.95 -19.82 6.48
N THR A 13 3.22 -19.68 6.08
CA THR A 13 3.74 -18.43 5.50
C THR A 13 3.06 -18.10 4.17
N VAL A 14 2.94 -19.09 3.27
CA VAL A 14 2.23 -18.91 1.98
C VAL A 14 0.77 -18.54 2.20
N ALA A 15 0.09 -19.17 3.16
CA ALA A 15 -1.29 -18.84 3.51
C ALA A 15 -1.41 -17.40 4.06
N LEU A 16 -0.48 -16.97 4.90
CA LEU A 16 -0.43 -15.60 5.42
C LEU A 16 -0.22 -14.58 4.30
N CYS A 17 0.69 -14.84 3.36
CA CYS A 17 0.88 -14.00 2.18
C CYS A 17 -0.41 -13.85 1.36
N ARG A 18 -1.13 -14.95 1.14
CA ARG A 18 -2.41 -14.95 0.44
C ARG A 18 -3.45 -14.07 1.14
N CYS A 19 -3.59 -14.21 2.47
CA CYS A 19 -4.46 -13.37 3.26
C CYS A 19 -4.08 -11.89 3.16
N LEU A 20 -2.78 -11.57 3.26
CA LEU A 20 -2.29 -10.20 3.16
C LEU A 20 -2.59 -9.57 1.79
N ILE A 21 -2.41 -10.29 0.68
CA ILE A 21 -2.75 -9.80 -0.67
C ILE A 21 -4.22 -9.38 -0.71
N THR A 22 -5.13 -10.24 -0.24
CA THR A 22 -6.57 -9.95 -0.20
C THR A 22 -6.89 -8.76 0.71
N SER A 23 -6.37 -8.76 1.94
CA SER A 23 -6.63 -7.71 2.92
C SER A 23 -6.13 -6.35 2.45
N LEU A 24 -4.96 -6.29 1.80
CA LEU A 24 -4.44 -5.07 1.20
C LEU A 24 -5.37 -4.59 0.08
N GLU A 25 -5.75 -5.44 -0.88
CA GLU A 25 -6.60 -4.96 -1.99
C GLU A 25 -7.99 -4.49 -1.52
N LEU A 26 -8.60 -5.19 -0.57
CA LEU A 26 -9.88 -4.77 0.01
C LEU A 26 -9.76 -3.44 0.75
N THR A 27 -8.69 -3.27 1.54
CA THR A 27 -8.44 -2.03 2.28
C THR A 27 -8.22 -0.88 1.32
N ARG A 28 -7.42 -1.06 0.26
CA ARG A 28 -7.18 -0.07 -0.79
C ARG A 28 -8.46 0.37 -1.45
N MET A 29 -9.27 -0.58 -1.91
CA MET A 29 -10.54 -0.30 -2.58
C MET A 29 -11.49 0.48 -1.67
N ARG A 30 -11.60 0.08 -0.40
CA ARG A 30 -12.43 0.79 0.58
C ARG A 30 -11.97 2.23 0.76
N LYS A 31 -10.68 2.43 1.03
CA LYS A 31 -10.10 3.75 1.33
C LYS A 31 -10.13 4.66 0.11
N SER A 32 -9.80 4.13 -1.05
CA SER A 32 -9.89 4.83 -2.34
C SER A 32 -11.31 5.34 -2.60
N ARG A 33 -12.35 4.53 -2.32
CA ARG A 33 -13.76 4.96 -2.46
C ARG A 33 -14.11 6.13 -1.52
N ILE A 34 -13.68 6.06 -0.26
CA ILE A 34 -13.92 7.12 0.73
C ILE A 34 -13.18 8.40 0.32
N GLY A 35 -11.88 8.27 0.01
CA GLY A 35 -11.06 9.39 -0.45
C GLY A 35 -11.62 10.03 -1.71
N PHE A 36 -12.08 9.23 -2.68
CA PHE A 36 -12.73 9.73 -3.88
C PHE A 36 -13.95 10.60 -3.54
N ALA A 37 -14.86 10.12 -2.69
CA ALA A 37 -16.04 10.90 -2.29
C ALA A 37 -15.67 12.24 -1.63
N HIS A 38 -14.70 12.22 -0.70
CA HIS A 38 -14.25 13.43 -0.02
C HIS A 38 -13.63 14.44 -1.00
N TRP A 39 -12.78 13.97 -1.92
CA TRP A 39 -12.11 14.82 -2.89
C TRP A 39 -13.06 15.40 -3.95
N MET A 40 -14.09 14.65 -4.36
CA MET A 40 -15.12 15.20 -5.25
C MET A 40 -15.87 16.35 -4.56
N SER A 41 -16.32 16.12 -3.32
CA SER A 41 -17.02 17.15 -2.53
C SER A 41 -16.14 18.39 -2.30
N PHE A 42 -14.86 18.18 -1.98
CA PHE A 42 -13.89 19.27 -1.82
C PHE A 42 -13.77 20.14 -3.08
N TRP A 43 -13.66 19.55 -4.27
CA TRP A 43 -13.58 20.33 -5.51
C TRP A 43 -14.89 21.03 -5.86
N GLU A 44 -16.04 20.43 -5.57
CA GLU A 44 -17.34 21.05 -5.79
C GLU A 44 -17.57 22.28 -4.89
N GLN A 45 -16.96 22.31 -3.70
CA GLN A 45 -17.01 23.46 -2.78
C GLN A 45 -16.06 24.59 -3.16
N LEU A 46 -14.89 24.25 -3.72
CA LEU A 46 -13.84 25.25 -4.01
C LEU A 46 -13.88 25.83 -5.42
N TYR A 47 -14.32 25.06 -6.40
CA TYR A 47 -14.22 25.43 -7.80
C TYR A 47 -15.60 25.56 -8.46
N SER A 48 -15.63 26.27 -9.58
CA SER A 48 -16.83 26.30 -10.42
C SER A 48 -17.18 24.87 -10.87
N ARG A 49 -18.48 24.63 -11.09
CA ARG A 49 -18.99 23.32 -11.50
C ARG A 49 -18.27 22.73 -12.72
N SER A 50 -17.87 23.56 -13.68
CA SER A 50 -17.14 23.11 -14.87
C SER A 50 -15.73 22.65 -14.54
N LEU A 51 -15.00 23.37 -13.68
CA LEU A 51 -13.65 23.01 -13.25
C LEU A 51 -13.65 21.76 -12.38
N ALA A 52 -14.54 21.69 -11.39
CA ALA A 52 -14.70 20.53 -10.52
C ALA A 52 -14.95 19.26 -11.35
N ARG A 53 -15.88 19.31 -12.31
CA ARG A 53 -16.15 18.19 -13.23
C ARG A 53 -14.92 17.76 -14.03
N THR A 54 -14.16 18.71 -14.58
CA THR A 54 -12.96 18.39 -15.36
C THR A 54 -11.91 17.68 -14.51
N LEU A 55 -11.71 18.13 -13.26
CA LEU A 55 -10.82 17.47 -12.30
C LEU A 55 -11.32 16.05 -11.96
N SER A 56 -12.60 15.91 -11.62
CA SER A 56 -13.24 14.63 -11.34
C SER A 56 -13.06 13.63 -12.48
N LEU A 57 -13.22 14.07 -13.74
CA LEU A 57 -13.04 13.23 -14.92
C LEU A 57 -11.59 12.73 -15.08
N CYS A 58 -10.60 13.63 -14.89
CA CYS A 58 -9.18 13.26 -14.95
C CYS A 58 -8.84 12.19 -13.92
N VAL A 59 -9.28 12.42 -12.68
CA VAL A 59 -9.07 11.51 -11.56
C VAL A 59 -9.78 10.18 -11.75
N THR A 60 -11.05 10.19 -12.17
CA THR A 60 -11.83 8.96 -12.39
C THR A 60 -11.17 8.09 -13.47
N SER A 61 -10.65 8.70 -14.53
CA SER A 61 -9.90 7.99 -15.57
C SER A 61 -8.63 7.33 -15.04
N ALA A 62 -7.87 8.04 -14.20
CA ALA A 62 -6.67 7.50 -13.58
C ALA A 62 -7.01 6.39 -12.57
N LEU A 63 -8.04 6.60 -11.74
CA LEU A 63 -8.48 5.66 -10.72
C LEU A 63 -8.88 4.32 -11.33
N THR A 64 -9.68 4.36 -12.41
CA THR A 64 -10.07 3.15 -13.15
C THR A 64 -8.86 2.35 -13.62
N LYS A 65 -7.81 3.02 -14.13
CA LYS A 65 -6.58 2.37 -14.61
C LYS A 65 -5.78 1.77 -13.46
N VAL A 66 -5.68 2.47 -12.33
CA VAL A 66 -4.99 1.98 -11.13
C VAL A 66 -5.74 0.79 -10.55
N ASP A 67 -7.07 0.84 -10.45
CA ASP A 67 -7.90 -0.27 -9.97
C ASP A 67 -7.73 -1.52 -10.83
N MET A 68 -7.75 -1.38 -12.16
CA MET A 68 -7.49 -2.50 -13.07
C MET A 68 -6.09 -3.08 -12.86
N LEU A 69 -5.07 -2.23 -12.76
CA LEU A 69 -3.69 -2.66 -12.53
C LEU A 69 -3.56 -3.46 -11.23
N PHE A 70 -4.12 -2.96 -10.13
CA PHE A 70 -4.06 -3.61 -8.83
C PHE A 70 -4.80 -4.95 -8.81
N ARG A 71 -6.00 -5.01 -9.41
CA ARG A 71 -6.74 -6.28 -9.57
C ARG A 71 -5.97 -7.30 -10.40
N CYS A 72 -5.36 -6.88 -11.51
CA CYS A 72 -4.52 -7.77 -12.32
C CYS A 72 -3.34 -8.32 -11.51
N VAL A 73 -2.59 -7.45 -10.84
CA VAL A 73 -1.42 -7.86 -10.05
C VAL A 73 -1.84 -8.74 -8.87
N SER A 74 -2.93 -8.44 -8.18
CA SER A 74 -3.45 -9.29 -7.10
C SER A 74 -3.78 -10.70 -7.60
N LYS A 75 -4.39 -10.85 -8.79
CA LYS A 75 -4.64 -12.17 -9.40
C LYS A 75 -3.36 -12.93 -9.69
N GLU A 76 -2.35 -12.27 -10.27
CA GLU A 76 -1.04 -12.90 -10.51
C GLU A 76 -0.37 -13.35 -9.21
N LEU A 77 -0.41 -12.52 -8.17
CA LEU A 77 0.16 -12.85 -6.86
C LEU A 77 -0.58 -14.03 -6.21
N HIS A 78 -1.92 -14.11 -6.33
CA HIS A 78 -2.67 -15.28 -5.89
C HIS A 78 -2.27 -16.55 -6.63
N PHE A 79 -2.14 -16.47 -7.96
CA PHE A 79 -1.67 -17.59 -8.77
C PHE A 79 -0.27 -18.07 -8.33
N ILE A 80 0.65 -17.15 -8.06
CA ILE A 80 1.98 -17.46 -7.52
C ILE A 80 1.86 -18.17 -6.16
N THR A 81 1.03 -17.67 -5.23
CA THR A 81 0.86 -18.30 -3.92
C THR A 81 0.31 -19.71 -4.03
N ASP A 82 -0.66 -19.96 -4.92
CA ASP A 82 -1.27 -21.28 -5.08
C ASP A 82 -0.31 -22.28 -5.72
N ARG A 83 0.46 -21.85 -6.72
CA ARG A 83 1.51 -22.67 -7.33
C ARG A 83 2.62 -22.98 -6.33
N THR A 84 3.00 -22.01 -5.49
CA THR A 84 4.01 -22.20 -4.45
C THR A 84 3.53 -23.20 -3.40
N GLU A 85 2.28 -23.10 -2.98
CA GLU A 85 1.68 -24.05 -2.04
C GLU A 85 1.76 -25.49 -2.57
N ALA A 86 1.37 -25.70 -3.82
CA ALA A 86 1.45 -27.01 -4.47
C ALA A 86 2.89 -27.54 -4.52
N ALA A 87 3.86 -26.69 -4.87
CA ALA A 87 5.27 -27.06 -4.92
C ALA A 87 5.83 -27.42 -3.54
N VAL A 88 5.52 -26.65 -2.49
CA VAL A 88 5.94 -26.93 -1.11
C VAL A 88 5.38 -28.27 -0.61
N ARG A 89 4.14 -28.62 -0.97
CA ARG A 89 3.54 -29.91 -0.64
C ARG A 89 4.31 -31.09 -1.23
N GLN A 90 4.82 -30.93 -2.46
CA GLN A 90 5.54 -31.97 -3.20
C GLN A 90 7.05 -32.00 -2.93
N ALA A 91 7.61 -30.97 -2.27
CA ALA A 91 9.03 -30.87 -2.02
C ALA A 91 9.57 -32.03 -1.17
N GLU A 92 10.66 -32.67 -1.63
CA GLU A 92 11.26 -33.85 -1.01
C GLU A 92 12.27 -33.49 0.09
N SER A 93 12.79 -32.25 0.08
CA SER A 93 13.79 -31.81 1.04
C SER A 93 13.54 -30.39 1.57
N LYS A 94 14.17 -30.07 2.71
CA LYS A 94 14.13 -28.70 3.27
C LYS A 94 14.76 -27.67 2.35
N LYS A 95 15.82 -28.08 1.65
CA LYS A 95 16.53 -27.23 0.68
C LYS A 95 15.63 -26.89 -0.50
N ASP A 96 14.80 -27.83 -0.94
CA ASP A 96 13.82 -27.58 -1.99
C ASP A 96 12.74 -26.61 -1.53
N ILE A 97 12.23 -26.76 -0.30
CA ILE A 97 11.27 -25.81 0.28
C ILE A 97 11.85 -24.40 0.32
N ALA A 98 13.08 -24.24 0.81
CA ALA A 98 13.74 -22.92 0.86
C ALA A 98 13.86 -22.30 -0.55
N ARG A 99 14.36 -23.07 -1.52
CA ARG A 99 14.46 -22.62 -2.92
C ARG A 99 13.11 -22.25 -3.54
N ILE A 100 12.05 -23.00 -3.22
CA ILE A 100 10.69 -22.69 -3.69
C ILE A 100 10.22 -21.34 -3.14
N LEU A 101 10.46 -21.07 -1.85
CA LEU A 101 10.10 -19.80 -1.23
C LEU A 101 10.94 -18.62 -1.76
N GLU A 102 12.24 -18.81 -1.98
CA GLU A 102 13.13 -17.82 -2.60
C GLU A 102 12.64 -17.45 -4.02
N ASN A 103 12.24 -18.46 -4.81
CA ASN A 103 11.66 -18.22 -6.14
C ASN A 103 10.33 -17.44 -6.07
N MET A 104 9.46 -17.79 -5.12
CA MET A 104 8.23 -17.04 -4.87
C MET A 104 8.53 -15.57 -4.57
N GLU A 105 9.47 -15.29 -3.67
CA GLU A 105 9.85 -13.92 -3.30
C GLU A 105 10.37 -13.11 -4.51
N ALA A 106 11.21 -13.73 -5.33
CA ALA A 106 11.72 -13.11 -6.55
C ALA A 106 10.58 -12.77 -7.54
N GLU A 107 9.64 -13.69 -7.75
CA GLU A 107 8.48 -13.47 -8.63
C GLU A 107 7.57 -12.36 -8.10
N VAL A 108 7.24 -12.38 -6.80
CA VAL A 108 6.46 -11.34 -6.14
C VAL A 108 7.12 -9.97 -6.33
N SER A 109 8.45 -9.90 -6.20
CA SER A 109 9.21 -8.67 -6.39
C SER A 109 9.09 -8.12 -7.82
N VAL A 110 9.13 -8.98 -8.83
CA VAL A 110 8.91 -8.60 -10.25
C VAL A 110 7.52 -8.00 -10.45
N HIS A 111 6.48 -8.64 -9.91
CA HIS A 111 5.10 -8.14 -10.03
C HIS A 111 4.89 -6.82 -9.27
N ARG A 112 5.50 -6.67 -8.07
CA ARG A 112 5.48 -5.40 -7.32
C ARG A 112 6.14 -4.28 -8.13
N GLU A 113 7.31 -4.52 -8.69
CA GLU A 113 8.03 -3.50 -9.47
C GLU A 113 7.28 -3.16 -10.77
N HIS A 114 6.69 -4.15 -11.43
CA HIS A 114 5.81 -3.91 -12.58
C HIS A 114 4.62 -3.01 -12.21
N ARG A 115 3.93 -3.32 -11.10
CA ARG A 115 2.84 -2.51 -10.57
C ARG A 115 3.29 -1.07 -10.30
N ARG A 116 4.40 -0.91 -9.57
CA ARG A 116 4.94 0.40 -9.19
C ARG A 116 5.20 1.27 -10.42
N ARG A 117 5.94 0.74 -11.41
CA ARG A 117 6.25 1.48 -12.65
C ARG A 117 5.00 1.89 -13.43
N ARG A 118 4.01 1.00 -13.54
CA ARG A 118 2.75 1.30 -14.26
C ARG A 118 1.86 2.29 -13.51
N ALA A 119 1.78 2.18 -12.19
CA ALA A 119 1.07 3.14 -11.35
C ALA A 119 1.72 4.52 -11.48
N HIS A 120 3.05 4.59 -11.36
CA HIS A 120 3.80 5.83 -11.52
C HIS A 120 3.53 6.50 -12.87
N LYS A 121 3.65 5.76 -13.98
CA LYS A 121 3.33 6.29 -15.33
C LYS A 121 1.88 6.80 -15.45
N THR A 122 0.93 6.14 -14.79
CA THR A 122 -0.49 6.55 -14.81
C THR A 122 -0.68 7.84 -14.01
N LEU A 123 -0.01 7.96 -12.87
CA LEU A 123 -0.10 9.10 -11.98
C LEU A 123 0.64 10.32 -12.56
N GLU A 124 1.82 10.17 -13.15
CA GLU A 124 2.50 11.27 -13.85
C GLU A 124 1.65 11.86 -14.98
N ARG A 125 0.94 11.00 -15.73
CA ARG A 125 -0.02 11.48 -16.73
C ARG A 125 -1.20 12.22 -16.08
N LEU A 126 -1.70 11.73 -14.94
CA LEU A 126 -2.74 12.43 -14.20
C LEU A 126 -2.25 13.82 -13.77
N ARG A 127 -1.02 13.91 -13.24
CA ARG A 127 -0.42 15.17 -12.80
C ARG A 127 -0.38 16.18 -13.94
N ALA A 128 0.18 15.79 -15.09
CA ALA A 128 0.24 16.64 -16.27
C ALA A 128 -1.16 17.11 -16.73
N ASN A 129 -2.16 16.22 -16.70
CA ASN A 129 -3.53 16.59 -17.05
C ASN A 129 -4.15 17.58 -16.06
N MET A 130 -3.83 17.46 -14.77
CA MET A 130 -4.33 18.38 -13.75
C MET A 130 -3.63 19.74 -13.80
N GLU A 131 -2.32 19.78 -14.07
CA GLU A 131 -1.56 21.03 -14.24
C GLU A 131 -1.99 21.81 -15.49
N ALA A 132 -2.60 21.15 -16.48
CA ALA A 132 -3.22 21.81 -17.63
C ALA A 132 -4.57 22.48 -17.32
N ILE A 133 -5.17 22.18 -16.17
CA ILE A 133 -6.38 22.85 -15.67
C ILE A 133 -5.92 24.09 -14.89
N PRO A 134 -6.64 25.23 -14.93
CA PRO A 134 -6.25 26.45 -14.20
C PRO A 134 -6.48 26.32 -12.69
N VAL A 135 -5.84 25.32 -12.06
CA VAL A 135 -5.82 25.08 -10.62
C VAL A 135 -4.37 24.91 -10.17
N LYS A 136 -4.06 25.40 -8.97
CA LYS A 136 -2.72 25.26 -8.40
C LYS A 136 -2.56 23.85 -7.83
N VAL A 137 -1.70 23.04 -8.43
CA VAL A 137 -1.34 21.70 -7.96
C VAL A 137 0.06 21.76 -7.36
N THR A 138 0.16 21.84 -6.03
CA THR A 138 1.47 21.73 -5.35
C THR A 138 1.88 20.27 -5.22
N ASP A 139 3.17 20.01 -4.99
CA ASP A 139 3.67 18.66 -4.75
C ASP A 139 2.97 17.98 -3.56
N ASP A 140 2.83 18.71 -2.44
CA ASP A 140 2.18 18.19 -1.24
C ASP A 140 0.71 17.85 -1.49
N PHE A 141 -0.01 18.74 -2.16
CA PHE A 141 -1.41 18.52 -2.55
C PHE A 141 -1.54 17.26 -3.42
N TYR A 142 -0.63 17.08 -4.37
CA TYR A 142 -0.63 15.92 -5.24
C TYR A 142 -0.27 14.63 -4.49
N VAL A 143 0.63 14.67 -3.51
CA VAL A 143 0.97 13.54 -2.63
C VAL A 143 -0.22 13.15 -1.76
N ASP A 144 -0.91 14.11 -1.15
CA ASP A 144 -2.09 13.84 -0.32
C ASP A 144 -3.25 13.29 -1.15
N MET A 145 -3.41 13.81 -2.37
CA MET A 145 -4.34 13.26 -3.35
C MET A 145 -3.98 11.80 -3.71
N LYS A 146 -2.70 11.48 -3.96
CA LYS A 146 -2.25 10.11 -4.22
C LYS A 146 -2.62 9.16 -3.08
N ARG A 147 -2.36 9.58 -1.84
CA ARG A 147 -2.65 8.80 -0.63
C ARG A 147 -4.15 8.58 -0.43
N ALA A 148 -4.96 9.63 -0.58
CA ALA A 148 -6.39 9.56 -0.34
C ALA A 148 -7.13 8.80 -1.45
N LEU A 149 -6.86 9.12 -2.71
CA LEU A 149 -7.60 8.60 -3.86
C LEU A 149 -7.16 7.21 -4.29
N PHE A 150 -5.86 6.92 -4.22
CA PHE A 150 -5.30 5.69 -4.77
C PHE A 150 -4.71 4.77 -3.69
N CYS A 151 -4.59 5.27 -2.45
CA CYS A 151 -3.90 4.60 -1.35
C CYS A 151 -2.46 4.24 -1.73
N LEU A 152 -1.81 5.20 -2.38
CA LEU A 152 -0.45 5.10 -2.86
C LEU A 152 0.42 6.13 -2.15
N ASP A 153 1.63 5.70 -1.77
CA ASP A 153 2.64 6.59 -1.22
C ASP A 153 3.31 7.41 -2.35
N PRO A 154 4.27 8.29 -2.03
CA PRO A 154 4.99 9.04 -3.07
C PRO A 154 5.64 8.16 -4.14
N PHE A 155 6.08 6.96 -3.78
CA PHE A 155 6.76 5.97 -4.64
C PHE A 155 5.80 5.01 -5.36
N CYS A 156 4.48 5.20 -5.22
CA CYS A 156 3.45 4.32 -5.77
C CYS A 156 3.47 2.89 -5.19
N ASP A 157 3.99 2.75 -3.98
CA ASP A 157 3.75 1.58 -3.14
C ASP A 157 2.46 1.73 -2.34
N TYR A 158 2.01 0.61 -1.79
CA TYR A 158 0.82 0.58 -0.96
C TYR A 158 1.00 1.51 0.23
N HIS A 159 0.15 2.51 0.35
CA HIS A 159 0.10 3.34 1.55
C HIS A 159 -0.91 2.72 2.51
N PRO A 160 -0.47 2.17 3.66
CA PRO A 160 -1.39 1.66 4.67
C PRO A 160 -2.31 2.76 5.20
N GLY A 161 -2.00 4.04 4.96
CA GLY A 161 -2.64 5.16 5.64
C GLY A 161 -2.43 5.10 7.14
N ASP A 162 -2.97 6.09 7.84
CA ASP A 162 -2.89 6.18 9.30
C ASP A 162 -3.79 5.10 9.93
N PRO A 163 -3.25 4.13 10.70
CA PRO A 163 -4.02 3.10 11.40
C PRO A 163 -5.10 3.67 12.32
N GLU A 164 -4.88 4.85 12.90
CA GLU A 164 -5.87 5.51 13.75
C GLU A 164 -7.00 6.10 12.93
N ALA A 165 -6.69 6.72 11.78
CA ALA A 165 -7.70 7.13 10.81
C ALA A 165 -8.52 5.94 10.31
N GLU A 166 -7.90 4.76 10.15
CA GLU A 166 -8.62 3.54 9.80
C GLU A 166 -9.58 3.07 10.89
N LEU A 167 -9.17 3.16 12.16
CA LEU A 167 -10.04 2.81 13.28
C LEU A 167 -11.23 3.78 13.35
N ARG A 168 -10.98 5.08 13.17
CA ARG A 168 -12.04 6.11 13.08
C ARG A 168 -13.01 5.83 11.93
N ASP A 169 -12.53 5.49 10.74
CA ASP A 169 -13.36 5.17 9.56
C ASP A 169 -14.12 3.83 9.70
N ARG A 170 -13.63 2.90 10.52
CA ARG A 170 -14.33 1.63 10.85
C ARG A 170 -15.42 1.83 11.88
N MET A 171 -15.22 2.75 12.80
CA MET A 171 -16.17 3.08 13.87
C MET A 171 -17.23 4.10 13.43
N ARG A 172 -17.01 4.79 12.30
CA ARG A 172 -17.98 5.75 11.74
C ARG A 172 -19.18 4.98 11.14
N PRO A 173 -20.42 5.17 11.63
CA PRO A 173 -21.60 4.58 11.00
C PRO A 173 -21.72 5.04 9.55
N ALA A 174 -22.34 4.22 8.69
CA ALA A 174 -22.57 4.55 7.28
C ALA A 174 -23.63 5.65 7.13
N GLN A 175 -23.36 6.86 7.62
CA GLN A 175 -24.17 8.06 7.43
C GLN A 175 -23.22 9.24 7.28
N PHE A 176 -23.34 9.93 6.15
CA PHE A 176 -22.74 11.25 5.94
C PHE A 176 -23.31 12.23 6.98
N ASP A 177 -22.45 12.94 7.73
CA ASP A 177 -22.38 14.41 7.76
C ASP A 177 -21.52 14.98 8.92
N VAL A 178 -20.98 16.17 8.65
CA VAL A 178 -20.38 17.20 9.53
C VAL A 178 -19.02 16.90 10.21
N TYR A 179 -17.97 17.59 9.75
CA TYR A 179 -16.80 17.87 10.59
C TYR A 179 -17.12 19.05 11.52
N GLN A 180 -17.09 18.80 12.83
CA GLN A 180 -16.86 19.81 13.85
C GLN A 180 -15.82 19.26 14.84
N ASP A 181 -14.70 19.99 14.92
CA ASP A 181 -13.68 20.13 15.96
C ASP A 181 -13.10 18.90 16.71
N SER A 182 -11.76 18.84 16.69
CA SER A 182 -10.87 17.94 17.45
C SER A 182 -10.68 18.42 18.91
N PRO A 183 -10.21 17.59 19.87
CA PRO A 183 -8.76 17.47 20.09
C PRO A 183 -8.24 16.09 20.56
N MET A 184 -6.91 16.00 20.48
CA MET A 184 -5.94 14.93 20.75
C MET A 184 -6.04 14.28 22.14
N ASP A 185 -5.73 12.98 22.21
CA ASP A 185 -4.93 12.37 23.30
C ASP A 185 -4.43 10.96 22.91
N GLU A 186 -3.15 10.69 23.17
CA GLU A 186 -2.47 9.39 23.01
C GLU A 186 -2.29 8.75 24.42
N PRO A 187 -2.28 7.41 24.55
CA PRO A 187 -0.97 6.76 24.69
C PRO A 187 -0.83 5.38 24.00
N VAL A 188 0.42 5.08 23.65
CA VAL A 188 0.94 3.87 22.97
C VAL A 188 1.11 2.68 23.93
N ASP A 189 0.80 1.43 23.49
CA ASP A 189 1.75 0.26 23.42
C ASP A 189 1.06 -1.11 23.06
N LEU A 190 1.87 -2.03 22.50
CA LEU A 190 1.82 -3.50 22.44
C LEU A 190 1.58 -4.24 21.10
N HIS A 191 1.55 -3.58 19.95
CA HIS A 191 1.41 -4.25 18.63
C HIS A 191 2.69 -4.31 17.75
N GLN A 192 3.85 -3.96 18.32
CA GLN A 192 5.09 -3.67 17.59
C GLN A 192 5.77 -4.88 16.92
N VAL A 193 5.26 -6.11 17.08
CA VAL A 193 5.85 -7.32 16.47
C VAL A 193 5.23 -7.65 15.10
N VAL A 194 3.98 -7.25 14.83
CA VAL A 194 3.29 -7.55 13.56
C VAL A 194 3.59 -6.50 12.47
N GLY A 195 3.97 -5.29 12.88
CA GLY A 195 4.29 -4.18 11.96
C GLY A 195 5.53 -4.41 11.09
N SER A 196 6.50 -5.22 11.54
CA SER A 196 7.77 -5.41 10.82
C SER A 196 7.64 -6.18 9.50
N MET A 197 6.68 -7.11 9.38
CA MET A 197 6.47 -7.87 8.13
C MET A 197 5.53 -7.15 7.16
N ALA A 198 4.51 -6.45 7.68
CA ALA A 198 3.67 -5.56 6.88
C ALA A 198 4.50 -4.42 6.27
N TYR A 199 5.45 -3.87 7.02
CA TYR A 199 6.42 -2.90 6.52
C TYR A 199 7.36 -3.54 5.48
N THR A 200 7.91 -4.72 5.71
CA THR A 200 8.81 -5.34 4.71
C THR A 200 8.09 -5.64 3.37
N LEU A 201 6.81 -6.04 3.42
CA LEU A 201 5.99 -6.28 2.23
C LEU A 201 5.44 -4.98 1.59
N ALA A 202 5.32 -3.89 2.35
CA ALA A 202 4.85 -2.59 1.87
C ALA A 202 5.99 -1.65 1.42
N SER A 203 7.14 -1.63 2.10
CA SER A 203 8.22 -0.64 1.98
C SER A 203 9.63 -1.23 1.80
N GLY A 204 9.85 -2.54 1.93
CA GLY A 204 11.10 -3.19 1.48
C GLY A 204 12.39 -2.75 2.19
N GLN A 205 12.41 -2.67 3.53
CA GLN A 205 13.64 -2.42 4.29
C GLN A 205 14.13 -3.69 4.97
N GLY A 206 15.11 -4.36 4.35
CA GLY A 206 15.88 -5.44 4.96
C GLY A 206 16.84 -4.90 6.03
N ARG A 207 16.96 -5.63 7.14
CA ARG A 207 17.90 -5.38 8.25
C ARG A 207 19.33 -5.23 7.73
N GLY A 208 19.94 -4.08 8.00
CA GLY A 208 21.35 -3.84 7.70
C GLY A 208 21.87 -2.52 8.24
N GLN A 209 21.98 -2.38 9.57
CA GLN A 209 23.22 -1.96 10.25
C GLN A 209 22.97 -1.82 11.75
N GLY A 210 23.61 -2.70 12.50
CA GLY A 210 23.66 -2.66 13.95
C GLY A 210 24.53 -1.52 14.46
N HIS A 211 24.25 -1.17 15.70
CA HIS A 211 25.04 -0.30 16.58
C HIS A 211 26.56 -0.46 16.40
N ALA A 212 27.23 0.68 16.24
CA ALA A 212 28.49 0.94 16.93
C ALA A 212 28.34 2.24 17.73
N ARG A 213 28.22 2.09 19.05
CA ARG A 213 28.33 3.18 20.02
C ARG A 213 29.82 3.48 20.26
N ASN A 214 30.08 4.78 20.48
CA ASN A 214 31.12 5.36 21.34
C ASN A 214 32.54 5.56 20.76
N ARG A 215 32.96 6.83 20.59
CA ARG A 215 33.66 7.66 21.60
C ARG A 215 33.91 9.07 21.04
N GLY A 216 33.74 10.09 21.88
CA GLY A 216 33.91 11.50 21.51
C GLY A 216 35.35 12.00 21.45
N PHE A 217 35.50 13.24 20.97
CA PHE A 217 36.52 14.27 21.27
C PHE A 217 36.19 15.46 20.33
N VAL A 218 35.65 16.58 20.80
CA VAL A 218 36.37 17.84 21.12
C VAL A 218 37.63 18.04 20.25
N ASN A 219 37.64 18.94 19.27
CA ASN A 219 37.98 20.36 19.43
C ASN A 219 38.02 21.13 18.08
N ALA A 220 38.02 22.45 18.22
CA ALA A 220 38.04 23.53 17.23
C ALA A 220 39.00 23.43 16.03
N ARG A 221 38.59 24.03 14.91
CA ARG A 221 39.10 25.32 14.41
C ARG A 221 38.16 25.92 13.37
#